data_AF-A0A1Z8VLE9-F1
#
_entry.id   AF-A0A1Z8VLE9-F1
#
_cell.length_a   1.000
_cell.length_b   1.000
_cell.length_c   1.000
_cell.angle_alpha   90.00
_cell.angle_beta   90.00
_cell.angle_gamma   90.00
#
_symmetry.space_group_name_H-M   'P 1'
#
loop_
_entity.id
_entity.type
_entity.pdbx_description
1 polymer ?
#
loop_
_entity_poly.entity_id
_entity_poly.type
_entity_poly.pdbx_seq_one_letter_code
_entity_poly.pdbx_strand_id
1 'polypeptide(L)'
;MLNPLHPVYGFPLSLLLFIKALCVFCFQVGAEDRSEIVIDPDPPSSTFSPEESLSKIWVPNGFKLELVASEPMIEEPVCMAWGPNGELYVAEMRSYMQDIDMSGELEPVSRVVKLVDLDGDGRMDQATTYLDNLVLPRAILTLDNKVLIGEPPHLWLCEDTNGDGTADTKISIYENFSRKESGNVEHKINGLQWTMDNWIYNTKSSVIFRYRDQKIEERKAVFSGQWGQTVNDRGESIA
;
A
#
# COMPACT_ATOMS: atom_id res chain seq x y z
N MET A 1 -12.98 20.96 -76.31
CA MET A 1 -12.44 21.95 -75.34
C MET A 1 -13.43 22.07 -74.21
N LEU A 2 -12.95 21.80 -72.98
CA LEU A 2 -13.55 22.10 -71.66
C LEU A 2 -14.96 21.55 -71.37
N ASN A 3 -14.99 20.39 -70.69
CA ASN A 3 -16.13 19.97 -69.88
C ASN A 3 -15.99 20.61 -68.48
N PRO A 4 -17.07 21.14 -67.88
CA PRO A 4 -17.01 21.81 -66.58
C PRO A 4 -16.93 20.84 -65.40
N LEU A 5 -16.31 21.33 -64.33
CA LEU A 5 -16.01 20.66 -63.08
C LEU A 5 -17.26 20.22 -62.30
N HIS A 6 -17.14 19.09 -61.60
CA HIS A 6 -18.11 18.58 -60.63
C HIS A 6 -18.45 19.61 -59.52
N PRO A 7 -19.68 19.59 -58.96
CA PRO A 7 -20.03 20.44 -57.84
C PRO A 7 -19.30 19.99 -56.56
N VAL A 8 -18.67 20.95 -55.90
CA VAL A 8 -18.10 20.78 -54.57
C VAL A 8 -19.25 20.60 -53.58
N TYR A 9 -19.36 19.41 -52.98
CA TYR A 9 -20.26 19.18 -51.86
C TYR A 9 -19.79 20.02 -50.66
N GLY A 10 -20.48 21.13 -50.41
CA GLY A 10 -20.29 21.92 -49.21
C GLY A 10 -20.69 21.08 -48.00
N PHE A 11 -19.74 20.88 -47.07
CA PHE A 11 -20.05 20.37 -45.75
C PHE A 11 -21.13 21.27 -45.11
N PRO A 12 -22.24 20.71 -44.60
CA PRO A 12 -23.26 21.52 -43.97
C PRO A 12 -22.65 22.16 -42.71
N LEU A 13 -22.78 23.49 -42.61
CA LEU A 13 -22.28 24.31 -41.51
C LEU A 13 -22.76 23.81 -40.12
N SER A 14 -23.81 22.99 -40.08
CA SER A 14 -24.35 22.35 -38.88
C SER A 14 -23.42 21.30 -38.25
N LEU A 15 -22.55 20.63 -39.02
CA LEU A 15 -21.63 19.62 -38.48
C LEU A 15 -20.42 20.26 -37.77
N LEU A 16 -19.96 21.43 -38.22
CA LEU A 16 -18.89 22.18 -37.54
C LEU A 16 -19.35 22.81 -36.21
N LEU A 17 -20.64 23.16 -36.09
CA LEU A 17 -21.20 23.70 -34.84
C LEU A 17 -21.35 22.63 -33.76
N PHE A 18 -21.65 21.38 -34.14
CA PHE A 18 -21.73 20.26 -33.18
C PHE A 18 -20.36 19.84 -32.62
N ILE A 19 -19.31 19.85 -33.46
CA ILE A 19 -17.94 19.53 -33.02
C ILE A 19 -17.39 20.61 -32.08
N LYS A 20 -17.70 21.89 -32.34
CA LYS A 20 -17.32 22.98 -31.42
C LYS A 20 -18.04 22.89 -30.06
N ALA A 21 -19.31 22.47 -30.03
CA ALA A 21 -20.05 22.31 -28.78
C ALA A 21 -19.50 21.14 -27.92
N LEU A 22 -19.04 20.05 -28.54
CA LEU A 22 -18.46 18.92 -27.82
C LEU A 22 -17.04 19.19 -27.28
N CYS A 23 -16.22 19.96 -28.02
CA CYS A 23 -14.87 20.32 -27.56
C CYS A 23 -14.86 21.30 -26.37
N VAL A 24 -15.91 22.10 -26.18
CA VAL A 24 -15.99 23.06 -25.06
C VAL A 24 -16.35 22.38 -23.73
N PHE A 25 -17.05 21.23 -23.77
CA PHE A 25 -17.45 20.52 -22.54
C PHE A 25 -16.34 19.65 -21.93
N CYS A 26 -15.26 19.34 -22.67
CA CYS A 26 -14.16 18.50 -22.20
C CYS A 26 -13.04 19.24 -21.46
N PHE A 27 -13.10 20.58 -21.30
CA PHE A 27 -11.95 21.37 -20.82
C PHE A 27 -12.08 21.98 -19.43
N GLN A 28 -13.10 21.63 -18.63
CA GLN A 28 -13.19 22.08 -17.24
C GLN A 28 -13.13 20.91 -16.24
N VAL A 29 -12.06 20.12 -16.32
CA VAL A 29 -11.42 19.68 -15.07
C VAL A 29 -10.43 20.78 -14.73
N GLY A 30 -10.94 21.86 -14.12
CA GLY A 30 -10.06 22.86 -13.53
C GLY A 30 -9.26 22.18 -12.43
N ALA A 31 -7.94 22.40 -12.42
CA ALA A 31 -7.18 22.15 -11.19
C ALA A 31 -7.89 22.89 -10.06
N GLU A 32 -8.15 22.20 -8.95
CA GLU A 32 -8.76 22.80 -7.78
C GLU A 32 -7.93 24.01 -7.35
N ASP A 33 -8.55 25.18 -7.25
CA ASP A 33 -7.87 26.40 -6.83
C ASP A 33 -7.45 26.25 -5.37
N ARG A 34 -6.16 26.03 -5.16
CA ARG A 34 -5.54 25.85 -3.84
C ARG A 34 -4.90 27.13 -3.30
N SER A 35 -5.15 28.28 -3.94
CA SER A 35 -4.56 29.56 -3.52
C SER A 35 -5.06 30.04 -2.16
N GLU A 36 -6.19 29.53 -1.68
CA GLU A 36 -6.70 29.77 -0.33
C GLU A 36 -5.93 29.00 0.77
N ILE A 37 -5.05 28.07 0.41
CA ILE A 37 -4.24 27.34 1.40
C ILE A 37 -3.15 28.28 1.94
N VAL A 38 -3.45 28.91 3.08
CA VAL A 38 -2.46 29.66 3.86
C VAL A 38 -1.56 28.67 4.59
N ILE A 39 -0.28 28.62 4.20
CA ILE A 39 0.74 27.82 4.87
C ILE A 39 1.28 28.61 6.06
N ASP A 40 1.05 28.11 7.27
CA ASP A 40 1.67 28.63 8.50
C ASP A 40 3.15 28.19 8.57
N PRO A 41 4.13 29.11 8.60
CA PRO A 41 5.54 28.74 8.70
C PRO A 41 5.96 28.26 10.09
N ASP A 42 5.15 28.47 11.13
CA ASP A 42 5.44 28.08 12.52
C ASP A 42 4.20 27.44 13.18
N PRO A 43 3.74 26.28 12.68
CA PRO A 43 2.53 25.66 13.18
C PRO A 43 2.73 25.21 14.64
N PRO A 44 1.66 25.25 15.47
CA PRO A 44 1.72 24.72 16.83
C PRO A 44 2.23 23.28 16.86
N SER A 45 3.13 22.95 17.79
CA SER A 45 3.68 21.60 17.97
C SER A 45 2.73 20.62 18.67
N SER A 46 1.48 21.02 18.91
CA SER A 46 0.46 20.15 19.50
C SER A 46 0.00 19.09 18.51
N THR A 47 -0.08 17.84 18.96
CA THR A 47 -0.72 16.76 18.20
C THR A 47 -2.25 16.85 18.35
N PHE A 48 -2.95 16.40 17.32
CA PHE A 48 -4.42 16.28 17.35
C PHE A 48 -4.84 14.94 17.94
N SER A 49 -6.05 14.84 18.49
CA SER A 49 -6.68 13.53 18.69
C SER A 49 -6.91 12.82 17.35
N PRO A 50 -7.13 11.49 17.33
CA PRO A 50 -7.51 10.78 16.11
C PRO A 50 -8.75 11.38 15.42
N GLU A 51 -9.78 11.75 16.19
CA GLU A 51 -11.02 12.37 15.69
C GLU A 51 -10.79 13.78 15.16
N GLU A 52 -9.98 14.58 15.86
CA GLU A 52 -9.62 15.92 15.41
C GLU A 52 -8.81 15.86 14.11
N SER A 53 -7.86 14.92 14.01
CA SER A 53 -7.06 14.68 12.80
C SER A 53 -7.95 14.36 11.60
N LEU A 54 -8.96 13.50 11.78
CA LEU A 54 -9.92 13.14 10.75
C LEU A 54 -10.64 14.36 10.17
N SER A 55 -11.01 15.32 11.03
CA SER A 55 -11.70 16.56 10.62
C SER A 55 -10.84 17.51 9.77
N LYS A 56 -9.52 17.32 9.76
CA LYS A 56 -8.57 18.12 8.98
C LYS A 56 -8.26 17.51 7.61
N ILE A 57 -8.68 16.27 7.35
CA ILE A 57 -8.41 15.59 6.08
C ILE A 57 -9.56 15.88 5.12
N TRP A 58 -9.21 16.41 3.95
CA TRP A 58 -10.16 16.62 2.86
C TRP A 58 -10.23 15.37 1.97
N VAL A 59 -11.46 14.98 1.60
CA VAL A 59 -11.72 13.92 0.61
C VAL A 59 -12.69 14.43 -0.47
N PRO A 60 -12.58 13.98 -1.74
CA PRO A 60 -13.50 14.37 -2.79
C PRO A 60 -14.96 13.96 -2.51
N ASN A 61 -15.91 14.66 -3.14
CA ASN A 61 -17.34 14.32 -3.05
C ASN A 61 -17.61 12.85 -3.43
N GLY A 62 -18.41 12.16 -2.62
CA GLY A 62 -18.73 10.74 -2.79
C GLY A 62 -17.83 9.79 -2.00
N PHE A 63 -16.75 10.29 -1.39
CA PHE A 63 -15.91 9.54 -0.46
C PHE A 63 -16.19 9.94 0.99
N LYS A 64 -15.97 9.00 1.90
CA LYS A 64 -15.94 9.23 3.35
C LYS A 64 -14.64 8.68 3.92
N LEU A 65 -14.16 9.31 4.99
CA LEU A 65 -13.02 8.83 5.76
C LEU A 65 -13.51 8.34 7.11
N GLU A 66 -13.05 7.17 7.53
CA GLU A 66 -13.44 6.53 8.78
C GLU A 66 -12.19 6.15 9.55
N LEU A 67 -12.22 6.39 10.86
CA LEU A 67 -11.16 5.95 11.76
C LEU A 67 -11.37 4.47 12.09
N VAL A 68 -10.47 3.62 11.60
CA VAL A 68 -10.53 2.15 11.76
C VAL A 68 -9.76 1.66 12.99
N ALA A 69 -8.60 2.27 13.28
CA ALA A 69 -7.78 1.97 14.44
C ALA A 69 -6.89 3.18 14.80
N SER A 70 -6.55 3.34 16.07
CA SER A 70 -5.64 4.37 16.58
C SER A 70 -4.90 3.88 17.82
N GLU A 71 -3.94 4.66 18.30
CA GLU A 71 -3.30 4.46 19.59
C GLU A 71 -4.35 4.35 20.72
N PRO A 72 -4.13 3.49 21.73
CA PRO A 72 -2.95 2.64 21.95
C PRO A 72 -3.02 1.26 21.25
N MET A 73 -4.01 1.03 20.38
CA MET A 73 -4.21 -0.27 19.71
C MET A 73 -3.08 -0.60 18.74
N ILE A 74 -2.57 0.42 18.05
CA ILE A 74 -1.46 0.36 17.11
C ILE A 74 -0.41 1.42 17.43
N GLU A 75 0.81 1.22 16.99
CA GLU A 75 1.93 2.16 17.16
C GLU A 75 2.88 2.07 15.97
N GLU A 76 3.32 3.21 15.41
CA GLU A 76 4.27 3.27 14.29
C GLU A 76 3.96 2.31 13.11
N PRO A 77 2.72 2.32 12.56
CA PRO A 77 2.33 1.42 11.48
C PRO A 77 3.05 1.77 10.17
N VAL A 78 3.59 0.75 9.48
CA VAL A 78 4.34 0.95 8.21
C VAL A 78 3.75 0.23 7.01
N CYS A 79 3.06 -0.89 7.23
CA CYS A 79 2.28 -1.57 6.21
C CYS A 79 1.23 -2.48 6.85
N MET A 80 0.21 -2.83 6.07
CA MET A 80 -0.92 -3.62 6.55
C MET A 80 -1.48 -4.53 5.47
N ALA A 81 -2.17 -5.60 5.88
CA ALA A 81 -2.90 -6.50 5.00
C ALA A 81 -4.17 -7.00 5.68
N TRP A 82 -5.25 -7.09 4.90
CA TRP A 82 -6.53 -7.64 5.34
C TRP A 82 -6.51 -9.17 5.28
N GLY A 83 -6.90 -9.82 6.37
CA GLY A 83 -7.19 -11.24 6.44
C GLY A 83 -8.51 -11.59 5.76
N PRO A 84 -8.72 -12.89 5.44
CA PRO A 84 -9.92 -13.33 4.75
C PRO A 84 -11.21 -13.18 5.59
N ASN A 85 -11.13 -13.06 6.91
CA ASN A 85 -12.30 -12.88 7.78
C ASN A 85 -12.46 -11.43 8.28
N GLY A 86 -11.82 -10.46 7.60
CA GLY A 86 -11.92 -9.04 7.96
C GLY A 86 -10.94 -8.59 9.04
N GLU A 87 -10.02 -9.45 9.48
CA GLU A 87 -8.99 -9.04 10.44
C GLU A 87 -7.95 -8.15 9.74
N LEU A 88 -7.42 -7.14 10.43
CA LEU A 88 -6.38 -6.28 9.89
C LEU A 88 -5.04 -6.62 10.55
N TYR A 89 -4.07 -7.06 9.75
CA TYR A 89 -2.71 -7.26 10.22
C TYR A 89 -1.88 -6.01 9.94
N VAL A 90 -1.22 -5.46 10.95
CA VAL A 90 -0.44 -4.22 10.85
C VAL A 90 0.99 -4.50 11.31
N ALA A 91 1.96 -4.20 10.45
CA ALA A 91 3.37 -4.20 10.83
C ALA A 91 3.73 -2.85 11.46
N GLU A 92 4.29 -2.91 12.66
CA GLU A 92 4.74 -1.78 13.45
C GLU A 92 6.26 -1.76 13.48
N MET A 93 6.89 -0.66 13.06
CA MET A 93 8.35 -0.58 12.87
C MET A 93 9.03 0.27 13.94
N ARG A 94 8.83 -0.13 15.20
CA ARG A 94 9.16 0.60 16.44
C ARG A 94 10.64 0.94 16.68
N SER A 95 11.55 0.36 15.90
CA SER A 95 12.98 0.65 16.00
C SER A 95 13.48 1.64 14.95
N TYR A 96 12.63 2.05 14.01
CA TYR A 96 13.06 2.81 12.83
C TYR A 96 13.38 4.27 13.16
N MET A 97 14.63 4.68 12.91
CA MET A 97 15.09 6.08 12.92
C MET A 97 14.65 6.86 14.18
N GLN A 98 14.72 6.21 15.35
CA GLN A 98 14.31 6.80 16.62
C GLN A 98 15.18 8.02 17.00
N ASP A 99 16.39 8.10 16.47
CA ASP A 99 17.22 9.30 16.47
C ASP A 99 18.02 9.45 15.16
N ILE A 100 18.72 10.58 15.02
CA ILE A 100 19.54 10.89 13.83
C ILE A 100 20.73 9.94 13.66
N ASP A 101 21.17 9.30 14.74
CA ASP A 101 22.31 8.38 14.75
C ASP A 101 21.87 6.91 14.51
N MET A 102 20.56 6.68 14.34
CA MET A 102 19.95 5.37 14.13
C MET A 102 20.21 4.40 15.30
N SER A 103 20.24 4.91 16.53
CA SER A 103 20.51 4.06 17.69
C SER A 103 19.37 3.05 17.91
N GLY A 104 19.73 1.80 18.21
CA GLY A 104 18.76 0.74 18.46
C GLY A 104 17.98 0.23 17.23
N GLU A 105 18.34 0.65 16.01
CA GLU A 105 17.64 0.30 14.76
C GLU A 105 17.41 -1.22 14.58
N LEU A 106 18.38 -2.02 15.03
CA LEU A 106 18.37 -3.48 14.92
C LEU A 106 17.84 -4.21 16.17
N GLU A 107 17.37 -3.47 17.18
CA GLU A 107 16.75 -4.08 18.35
C GLU A 107 15.41 -4.71 17.97
N PRO A 108 15.12 -5.95 18.42
CA PRO A 108 13.91 -6.68 18.05
C PRO A 108 12.72 -6.19 18.87
N VAL A 109 12.31 -4.94 18.70
CA VAL A 109 11.18 -4.32 19.41
C VAL A 109 9.98 -4.07 18.52
N SER A 110 10.10 -4.32 17.22
CA SER A 110 9.02 -4.21 16.24
C SER A 110 8.11 -5.45 16.30
N ARG A 111 6.89 -5.33 15.78
CA ARG A 111 5.90 -6.42 15.83
C ARG A 111 4.90 -6.37 14.69
N VAL A 112 4.13 -7.43 14.52
CA VAL A 112 2.87 -7.42 13.78
C VAL A 112 1.73 -7.60 14.77
N VAL A 113 0.73 -6.73 14.68
CA VAL A 113 -0.51 -6.84 15.45
C VAL A 113 -1.65 -7.30 14.55
N LYS A 114 -2.54 -8.14 15.09
CA LYS A 114 -3.80 -8.56 14.48
C LYS A 114 -4.92 -7.77 15.14
N LEU A 115 -5.68 -7.04 14.34
CA LEU A 115 -6.84 -6.26 14.78
C LEU A 115 -8.12 -6.94 14.33
N VAL A 116 -9.13 -6.93 15.19
CA VAL A 116 -10.43 -7.56 14.93
C VAL A 116 -11.55 -6.60 15.30
N ASP A 117 -12.49 -6.43 14.37
CA ASP A 117 -13.81 -5.83 14.59
C ASP A 117 -14.76 -6.94 15.08
N LEU A 118 -15.29 -6.77 16.29
CA LEU A 118 -16.11 -7.77 16.99
C LEU A 118 -17.60 -7.53 16.78
N ASP A 119 -18.02 -6.34 16.38
CA ASP A 119 -19.43 -5.97 16.27
C ASP A 119 -19.89 -5.60 14.84
N GLY A 120 -18.95 -5.52 13.90
CA GLY A 120 -19.18 -5.29 12.49
C GLY A 120 -19.45 -3.83 12.12
N ASP A 121 -19.06 -2.87 12.97
CA ASP A 121 -19.24 -1.44 12.70
C ASP A 121 -18.14 -0.83 11.80
N GLY A 122 -17.11 -1.61 11.45
CA GLY A 122 -15.97 -1.20 10.64
C GLY A 122 -14.82 -0.57 11.43
N ARG A 123 -14.90 -0.52 12.76
CA ARG A 123 -13.84 -0.11 13.68
C ARG A 123 -13.28 -1.34 14.37
N MET A 124 -11.97 -1.36 14.57
CA MET A 124 -11.34 -2.46 15.28
C MET A 124 -11.58 -2.31 16.78
N ASP A 125 -11.89 -3.42 17.46
CA ASP A 125 -12.18 -3.47 18.90
C ASP A 125 -11.07 -4.14 19.69
N GLN A 126 -10.41 -5.12 19.08
CA GLN A 126 -9.40 -5.93 19.73
C GLN A 126 -8.07 -5.86 18.98
N ALA A 127 -6.98 -5.70 19.73
CA ALA A 127 -5.63 -5.93 19.27
C ALA A 127 -4.99 -7.12 19.98
N THR A 128 -4.39 -8.00 19.19
CA THR A 128 -3.53 -9.09 19.65
C THR A 128 -2.16 -8.93 19.00
N THR A 129 -1.07 -9.07 19.75
CA THR A 129 0.26 -9.19 19.13
C THR A 129 0.32 -10.50 18.37
N TYR A 130 0.27 -10.44 17.04
CA TYR A 130 0.31 -11.62 16.18
C TYR A 130 1.71 -12.22 16.13
N LEU A 131 2.74 -11.38 15.98
CA LEU A 131 4.13 -11.81 15.99
C LEU A 131 5.00 -10.70 16.57
N ASP A 132 5.81 -11.04 17.57
CA ASP A 132 6.66 -10.09 18.29
C ASP A 132 8.15 -10.29 17.97
N ASN A 133 8.99 -9.42 18.55
CA ASN A 133 10.44 -9.47 18.48
C ASN A 133 10.99 -9.43 17.04
N LEU A 134 10.43 -8.54 16.22
CA LEU A 134 10.84 -8.33 14.84
C LEU A 134 11.85 -7.19 14.74
N VAL A 135 12.71 -7.29 13.73
CA VAL A 135 13.65 -6.24 13.33
C VAL A 135 13.19 -5.67 11.99
N LEU A 136 12.66 -4.45 12.03
CA LEU A 136 12.30 -3.68 10.84
C LEU A 136 11.35 -4.40 9.83
N PRO A 137 10.22 -4.99 10.29
CA PRO A 137 9.24 -5.60 9.41
C PRO A 137 8.63 -4.55 8.49
N ARG A 138 8.50 -4.86 7.20
CA ARG A 138 8.17 -3.84 6.18
C ARG A 138 7.35 -4.35 5.00
N ALA A 139 7.00 -5.63 5.02
CA ALA A 139 6.14 -6.20 4.02
C ALA A 139 5.22 -7.20 4.70
N ILE A 140 3.93 -7.14 4.35
CA ILE A 140 2.94 -8.06 4.87
C ILE A 140 1.98 -8.46 3.75
N LEU A 141 1.63 -9.74 3.71
CA LEU A 141 0.64 -10.28 2.78
C LEU A 141 -0.05 -11.47 3.45
N THR A 142 -1.38 -11.48 3.44
CA THR A 142 -2.18 -12.59 3.94
C THR A 142 -2.36 -13.65 2.83
N LEU A 143 -2.25 -14.92 3.19
CA LEU A 143 -2.43 -16.09 2.32
C LEU A 143 -3.33 -17.09 3.05
N ASP A 144 -4.64 -16.99 2.81
CA ASP A 144 -5.66 -17.72 3.57
C ASP A 144 -5.45 -17.57 5.08
N ASN A 145 -5.09 -18.65 5.78
CA ASN A 145 -4.85 -18.67 7.22
C ASN A 145 -3.39 -18.39 7.63
N LYS A 146 -2.54 -18.02 6.66
CA LYS A 146 -1.12 -17.71 6.87
C LYS A 146 -0.84 -16.25 6.57
N VAL A 147 0.26 -15.74 7.11
CA VAL A 147 0.74 -14.38 6.87
C VAL A 147 2.19 -14.43 6.45
N LEU A 148 2.50 -13.84 5.31
CA LEU A 148 3.86 -13.55 4.89
C LEU A 148 4.32 -12.26 5.54
N ILE A 149 5.47 -12.29 6.19
CA ILE A 149 6.09 -11.13 6.84
C ILE A 149 7.51 -10.97 6.33
N GLY A 150 7.77 -9.84 5.65
CA GLY A 150 9.11 -9.43 5.24
C GLY A 150 9.83 -8.73 6.38
N GLU A 151 10.71 -9.44 7.07
CA GLU A 151 11.59 -8.96 8.14
C GLU A 151 13.04 -9.32 7.75
N PRO A 152 13.86 -8.35 7.31
CA PRO A 152 15.20 -8.65 6.82
C PRO A 152 16.04 -9.50 7.80
N PRO A 153 16.69 -10.59 7.34
CA PRO A 153 16.84 -10.96 5.94
C PRO A 153 15.76 -11.90 5.37
N HIS A 154 14.74 -12.24 6.15
CA HIS A 154 13.82 -13.30 5.83
C HIS A 154 12.48 -12.82 5.25
N LEU A 155 11.90 -13.67 4.43
CA LEU A 155 10.46 -13.71 4.21
C LEU A 155 9.92 -14.86 5.05
N TRP A 156 9.20 -14.53 6.12
CA TRP A 156 8.58 -15.49 7.01
C TRP A 156 7.21 -15.90 6.51
N LEU A 157 6.88 -17.18 6.68
CA LEU A 157 5.53 -17.71 6.65
C LEU A 157 5.12 -18.01 8.08
N CYS A 158 4.09 -17.30 8.55
CA CYS A 158 3.57 -17.39 9.90
C CYS A 158 2.13 -17.86 9.89
N GLU A 159 1.74 -18.63 10.90
CA GLU A 159 0.41 -19.18 11.06
C GLU A 159 0.08 -19.28 12.55
N ASP A 160 -1.17 -18.94 12.87
CA ASP A 160 -1.84 -19.25 14.13
C ASP A 160 -2.61 -20.57 13.93
N THR A 161 -2.12 -21.66 14.52
CA THR A 161 -2.71 -23.01 14.36
C THR A 161 -3.71 -23.34 15.46
N ASN A 162 -3.73 -22.58 16.55
CA ASN A 162 -4.57 -22.83 17.72
C ASN A 162 -5.79 -21.86 17.81
N GLY A 163 -5.80 -20.80 17.02
CA GLY A 163 -6.87 -19.81 16.92
C GLY A 163 -6.87 -18.76 18.04
N ASP A 164 -5.76 -18.56 18.74
CA ASP A 164 -5.65 -17.58 19.83
C ASP A 164 -5.33 -16.14 19.37
N GLY A 165 -5.11 -15.95 18.07
CA GLY A 165 -4.76 -14.68 17.45
C GLY A 165 -3.26 -14.39 17.39
N THR A 166 -2.41 -15.30 17.90
CA THR A 166 -0.95 -15.22 17.89
C THR A 166 -0.37 -16.29 16.97
N ALA A 167 0.62 -15.94 16.16
CA ALA A 167 1.33 -16.91 15.35
C ALA A 167 2.14 -17.86 16.25
N ASP A 168 1.88 -19.16 16.16
CA ASP A 168 2.68 -20.20 16.81
C ASP A 168 3.73 -20.82 15.88
N THR A 169 3.67 -20.52 14.58
CA THR A 169 4.71 -20.87 13.61
C THR A 169 5.39 -19.65 12.99
N LYS A 170 6.70 -19.78 12.71
CA LYS A 170 7.52 -18.80 11.98
C LYS A 170 8.56 -19.55 11.15
N ILE A 171 8.31 -19.72 9.85
CA ILE A 171 9.17 -20.49 8.94
C ILE A 171 9.77 -19.55 7.89
N SER A 172 11.10 -19.52 7.75
CA SER A 172 11.75 -18.76 6.68
C SER A 172 11.52 -19.48 5.36
N ILE A 173 10.68 -18.93 4.49
CA ILE A 173 10.48 -19.48 3.14
C ILE A 173 11.43 -18.84 2.11
N TYR A 174 12.08 -17.72 2.47
CA TYR A 174 13.15 -17.12 1.70
C TYR A 174 14.16 -16.42 2.63
N GLU A 175 15.42 -16.87 2.63
CA GLU A 175 16.44 -16.40 3.59
C GLU A 175 17.14 -15.10 3.17
N ASN A 176 16.97 -14.66 1.91
CA ASN A 176 17.69 -13.52 1.33
C ASN A 176 16.74 -12.42 0.83
N PHE A 177 15.61 -12.23 1.51
CA PHE A 177 14.59 -11.25 1.17
C PHE A 177 15.14 -9.82 1.17
N SER A 178 15.97 -9.47 2.14
CA SER A 178 16.78 -8.25 2.05
C SER A 178 18.01 -8.34 2.93
N ARG A 179 19.00 -7.48 2.73
CA ARG A 179 20.19 -7.51 3.60
C ARG A 179 19.87 -6.85 4.93
N LYS A 180 20.13 -7.55 6.05
CA LYS A 180 19.92 -7.03 7.40
C LYS A 180 20.77 -5.78 7.68
N GLU A 181 22.09 -5.88 7.53
CA GLU A 181 23.05 -4.88 8.06
C GLU A 181 23.60 -3.88 7.02
N SER A 182 23.35 -4.05 5.73
CA SER A 182 24.02 -3.24 4.69
C SER A 182 23.10 -2.30 3.92
N GLY A 183 23.52 -1.06 3.71
CA GLY A 183 22.84 -0.07 2.87
C GLY A 183 21.76 0.72 3.61
N ASN A 184 21.19 1.73 2.96
CA ASN A 184 20.16 2.59 3.54
C ASN A 184 18.92 1.76 3.94
N VAL A 185 18.47 1.94 5.19
CA VAL A 185 17.30 1.28 5.80
C VAL A 185 16.00 1.57 5.05
N GLU A 186 15.90 2.68 4.34
CA GLU A 186 14.76 3.02 3.47
C GLU A 186 14.73 2.19 2.18
N HIS A 187 15.88 1.70 1.72
CA HIS A 187 16.05 1.04 0.43
C HIS A 187 16.19 -0.49 0.56
N LYS A 188 15.27 -1.12 1.30
CA LYS A 188 15.13 -2.58 1.32
C LYS A 188 13.88 -3.02 0.54
N ILE A 189 13.84 -4.31 0.22
CA ILE A 189 12.70 -4.95 -0.44
C ILE A 189 11.46 -4.78 0.45
N ASN A 190 10.34 -4.35 -0.15
CA ASN A 190 9.07 -4.12 0.53
C ASN A 190 7.89 -4.39 -0.42
N GLY A 191 6.66 -4.13 0.05
CA GLY A 191 5.44 -4.11 -0.76
C GLY A 191 5.11 -5.44 -1.45
N LEU A 192 4.61 -6.42 -0.71
CA LEU A 192 4.15 -7.69 -1.28
C LEU A 192 2.76 -7.51 -1.92
N GLN A 193 2.67 -7.56 -3.24
CA GLN A 193 1.40 -7.48 -3.96
C GLN A 193 1.12 -8.79 -4.69
N TRP A 194 0.14 -9.54 -4.21
CA TRP A 194 -0.35 -10.72 -4.91
C TRP A 194 -1.34 -10.32 -6.00
N THR A 195 -1.19 -10.87 -7.20
CA THR A 195 -1.91 -10.42 -8.39
C THR A 195 -2.53 -11.59 -9.15
N MET A 196 -3.40 -11.28 -10.14
CA MET A 196 -4.22 -12.30 -10.82
C MET A 196 -3.41 -13.31 -11.64
N ASP A 197 -2.16 -13.01 -11.98
CA ASP A 197 -1.25 -13.95 -12.65
C ASP A 197 -0.63 -14.98 -11.68
N ASN A 198 -1.05 -14.94 -10.41
CA ASN A 198 -0.58 -15.72 -9.27
C ASN A 198 0.87 -15.46 -8.86
N TRP A 199 1.46 -14.34 -9.27
CA TRP A 199 2.74 -13.87 -8.74
C TRP A 199 2.54 -12.79 -7.67
N ILE A 200 3.46 -12.82 -6.71
CA ILE A 200 3.64 -11.86 -5.63
C ILE A 200 4.80 -10.94 -6.05
N TYR A 201 4.45 -9.73 -6.39
CA TYR A 201 5.38 -8.68 -6.75
C TYR A 201 5.90 -7.98 -5.50
N ASN A 202 7.09 -7.40 -5.60
CA ASN A 202 7.76 -6.67 -4.54
C ASN A 202 8.59 -5.53 -5.13
N THR A 203 8.85 -4.49 -4.33
CA THR A 203 9.63 -3.32 -4.72
C THR A 203 11.10 -3.50 -4.35
N LYS A 204 11.98 -2.65 -4.93
CA LYS A 204 13.42 -2.64 -4.67
C LYS A 204 14.10 -4.00 -4.96
N SER A 205 13.53 -4.80 -5.85
CA SER A 205 13.98 -6.15 -6.20
C SER A 205 13.93 -6.41 -7.70
N SER A 206 14.67 -7.44 -8.14
CA SER A 206 14.57 -8.03 -9.48
C SER A 206 14.07 -9.48 -9.42
N VAL A 207 13.40 -9.84 -8.32
CA VAL A 207 12.87 -11.17 -8.05
C VAL A 207 11.42 -11.02 -7.63
N ILE A 208 10.54 -11.77 -8.26
CA ILE A 208 9.15 -11.92 -7.84
C ILE A 208 8.92 -13.35 -7.35
N PHE A 209 7.87 -13.53 -6.56
CA PHE A 209 7.61 -14.77 -5.86
C PHE A 209 6.30 -15.40 -6.27
N ARG A 210 6.17 -16.72 -6.12
CA ARG A 210 4.89 -17.41 -6.18
C ARG A 210 4.84 -18.44 -5.06
N TYR A 211 3.78 -18.40 -4.27
CA TYR A 211 3.61 -19.36 -3.18
C TYR A 211 2.81 -20.58 -3.68
N ARG A 212 3.37 -21.78 -3.52
CA ARG A 212 2.74 -23.04 -3.90
C ARG A 212 3.29 -24.19 -3.06
N ASP A 213 2.42 -25.09 -2.60
CA ASP A 213 2.82 -26.31 -1.87
C ASP A 213 3.75 -26.01 -0.68
N GLN A 214 3.43 -24.94 0.07
CA GLN A 214 4.20 -24.43 1.22
C GLN A 214 5.63 -23.96 0.89
N LYS A 215 5.91 -23.67 -0.38
CA LYS A 215 7.20 -23.18 -0.85
C LYS A 215 7.04 -21.91 -1.65
N ILE A 216 8.11 -21.12 -1.67
CA ILE A 216 8.22 -19.98 -2.56
C ILE A 216 8.96 -20.42 -3.84
N GLU A 217 8.38 -20.11 -4.99
CA GLU A 217 9.04 -20.14 -6.29
C GLU A 217 9.52 -18.73 -6.62
N GLU A 218 10.72 -18.61 -7.17
CA GLU A 218 11.27 -17.31 -7.57
C GLU A 218 11.35 -17.19 -9.10
N ARG A 219 11.16 -15.97 -9.60
CA ARG A 219 11.38 -15.62 -11.01
C ARG A 219 12.09 -14.29 -11.09
N LYS A 220 13.12 -14.21 -11.93
CA LYS A 220 13.76 -12.92 -12.24
C LYS A 220 12.77 -12.03 -13.00
N ALA A 221 12.72 -10.77 -12.60
CA ALA A 221 11.92 -9.73 -13.21
C ALA A 221 12.78 -8.49 -13.46
N VAL A 222 12.22 -7.51 -14.17
CA VAL A 222 12.80 -6.17 -14.26
C VAL A 222 12.89 -5.58 -12.86
N PHE A 223 13.95 -4.82 -12.58
CA PHE A 223 14.09 -4.16 -11.29
C PHE A 223 12.94 -3.17 -11.07
N SER A 224 12.11 -3.45 -10.07
CA SER A 224 11.05 -2.55 -9.61
C SER A 224 11.64 -1.39 -8.80
N GLY A 225 11.10 -0.19 -8.96
CA GLY A 225 11.44 0.97 -8.13
C GLY A 225 11.22 0.75 -6.64
N GLN A 226 11.50 1.77 -5.83
CA GLN A 226 11.35 1.70 -4.37
C GLN A 226 9.89 1.78 -3.91
N TRP A 227 9.07 2.56 -4.62
CA TRP A 227 7.71 2.90 -4.25
C TRP A 227 6.76 2.75 -5.43
N GLY A 228 5.50 2.50 -5.11
CA GLY A 228 4.43 2.39 -6.09
C GLY A 228 4.47 1.05 -6.81
N GLN A 229 3.45 0.24 -6.59
CA GLN A 229 3.11 -0.84 -7.49
C GLN A 229 1.69 -0.62 -7.98
N THR A 230 1.47 -0.90 -9.25
CA THR A 230 0.13 -0.97 -9.81
C THR A 230 0.07 -2.14 -10.77
N VAL A 231 -1.13 -2.57 -11.13
CA VAL A 231 -1.35 -3.74 -11.98
C VAL A 231 -2.02 -3.31 -13.27
N ASN A 232 -1.64 -3.94 -14.37
CA ASN A 232 -2.33 -3.80 -15.64
C ASN A 232 -3.58 -4.69 -15.69
N ASP A 233 -4.37 -4.58 -16.78
CA ASP A 233 -5.60 -5.36 -16.97
C ASP A 233 -5.38 -6.89 -17.09
N ARG A 234 -4.12 -7.33 -17.22
CA ARG A 234 -3.74 -8.76 -17.21
C ARG A 234 -3.39 -9.25 -15.81
N GLY A 235 -3.36 -8.35 -14.82
CA GLY A 235 -2.92 -8.62 -13.47
C GLY A 235 -1.40 -8.69 -13.32
N GLU A 236 -0.61 -8.19 -14.28
CA GLU A 236 0.84 -8.09 -14.12
C GLU A 236 1.18 -6.75 -13.46
N SER A 237 2.11 -6.74 -12.50
CA SER A 237 2.60 -5.47 -11.95
C SER A 237 3.35 -4.67 -13.01
N ILE A 238 3.06 -3.38 -13.09
CA ILE A 238 3.71 -2.40 -13.97
C ILE A 238 4.31 -1.30 -13.09
N ALA A 239 5.50 -1.56 -12.56
CA ALA A 239 6.26 -0.65 -11.71
C ALA A 239 7.73 -0.59 -12.16
#